data_AF-A0A965X220-F1
#
_entry.id   AF-A0A965X220-F1
#
_cell.length_a   1.000
_cell.length_b   1.000
_cell.length_c   1.000
_cell.angle_alpha   90.00
_cell.angle_beta   90.00
_cell.angle_gamma   90.00
#
_symmetry.space_group_name_H-M   'P 1'
#
loop_
_entity.id
_entity.type
_entity.pdbx_description
1 polymer ?
#
loop_
_entity_poly.entity_id
_entity_poly.type
_entity_poly.pdbx_seq_one_letter_code
_entity_poly.pdbx_strand_id
1 'polypeptide(L)'
;MESIKKIFKIGNGPSSSHTIGPRTAAIEFLARTRDAFTYQVTLYGALAATGKGHLTDKAILEVLGSERTEILWKPEENLPFHTNGMKFIAFNSQKEKIDEWIIYSVGGGKLADENTVFSHEHIYPHKNISEILDYIEERGMTFWEYVQEYEDKDIWDYLGNIWEVMRQSVEDGLSEQGVLPGGLCLPRKAMQYHIRALSYKPSLVGRSLVQAYALAVSEHNAGGGKIVTAPTCGSSGVLPAVLYHLNHEDRFSTKQIIWALATAGLFGNVVKENASISGAEVGCQGEVGTACSMAAAA
;
A
#
# COMPACT_ATOMS: atom_id res chain seq x y z
N MET A 1 -11.85 15.87 4.97
CA MET A 1 -10.88 14.80 4.59
C MET A 1 -11.39 14.03 3.38
N GLU A 2 -10.50 13.40 2.59
CA GLU A 2 -10.87 12.50 1.45
C GLU A 2 -11.53 11.19 1.93
N SER A 3 -12.02 10.33 1.02
CA SER A 3 -12.49 8.98 1.37
C SER A 3 -11.39 8.10 1.99
N ILE A 4 -11.76 7.24 2.95
CA ILE A 4 -10.85 6.24 3.56
C ILE A 4 -10.39 5.17 2.56
N LYS A 5 -11.06 5.04 1.40
CA LYS A 5 -10.58 4.25 0.25
C LYS A 5 -9.23 4.75 -0.28
N LYS A 6 -8.80 5.95 0.09
CA LYS A 6 -7.46 6.47 -0.24
C LYS A 6 -6.38 5.97 0.71
N ILE A 7 -6.76 5.47 1.89
CA ILE A 7 -5.85 4.89 2.90
C ILE A 7 -5.57 3.42 2.59
N PHE A 8 -6.63 2.67 2.31
CA PHE A 8 -6.54 1.26 1.95
C PHE A 8 -6.50 1.10 0.44
N LYS A 9 -5.40 0.59 -0.11
CA LYS A 9 -5.29 0.28 -1.54
C LYS A 9 -4.71 -1.11 -1.71
N ILE A 10 -5.36 -1.92 -2.53
CA ILE A 10 -4.83 -3.22 -2.94
C ILE A 10 -3.73 -3.01 -3.98
N GLY A 11 -2.58 -3.63 -3.76
CA GLY A 11 -1.48 -3.61 -4.71
C GLY A 11 -0.44 -4.68 -4.38
N ASN A 12 0.68 -4.66 -5.09
CA ASN A 12 1.80 -5.54 -4.81
C ASN A 12 2.88 -4.80 -4.04
N GLY A 13 3.51 -5.50 -3.11
CA GLY A 13 4.72 -5.03 -2.45
C GLY A 13 5.93 -4.99 -3.40
N PRO A 14 7.09 -4.51 -2.92
CA PRO A 14 7.34 -4.04 -1.56
C PRO A 14 7.00 -2.57 -1.31
N SER A 15 6.73 -1.77 -2.34
CA SER A 15 6.69 -0.30 -2.21
C SER A 15 5.52 0.36 -2.93
N SER A 16 4.83 1.26 -2.25
CA SER A 16 3.75 2.04 -2.88
C SER A 16 4.31 3.00 -3.94
N SER A 17 5.48 3.62 -3.69
CA SER A 17 6.08 4.59 -4.61
C SER A 17 6.92 3.93 -5.70
N HIS A 18 7.57 2.79 -5.42
CA HIS A 18 8.50 2.15 -6.36
C HIS A 18 7.92 0.90 -7.03
N THR A 19 6.78 0.37 -6.58
CA THR A 19 6.15 -0.81 -7.20
C THR A 19 4.76 -0.47 -7.71
N ILE A 20 3.85 -0.01 -6.84
CA ILE A 20 2.46 0.28 -7.23
C ILE A 20 2.40 1.43 -8.25
N GLY A 21 3.05 2.56 -7.96
CA GLY A 21 3.07 3.72 -8.87
C GLY A 21 3.57 3.36 -10.28
N PRO A 22 4.80 2.81 -10.43
CA PRO A 22 5.34 2.43 -11.74
C PRO A 22 4.49 1.40 -12.49
N ARG A 23 3.88 0.43 -11.79
CA ARG A 23 2.94 -0.52 -12.39
C ARG A 23 1.70 0.18 -12.93
N THR A 24 1.11 1.10 -12.16
CA THR A 24 -0.04 1.91 -12.59
C THR A 24 0.33 2.74 -13.82
N ALA A 25 1.52 3.36 -13.83
CA ALA A 25 1.99 4.12 -14.98
C ALA A 25 2.15 3.23 -16.23
N ALA A 26 2.70 2.03 -16.07
CA ALA A 26 2.79 1.07 -17.16
C ALA A 26 1.40 0.68 -17.71
N ILE A 27 0.39 0.52 -16.86
CA ILE A 27 -1.00 0.21 -17.27
C ILE A 27 -1.61 1.37 -18.06
N GLU A 28 -1.47 2.60 -17.55
CA GLU A 28 -1.98 3.80 -18.22
C GLU A 28 -1.30 4.03 -19.57
N PHE A 29 0.02 3.81 -19.65
CA PHE A 29 0.77 3.93 -20.88
C PHE A 29 0.38 2.86 -21.91
N LEU A 30 0.25 1.59 -21.49
CA LEU A 30 -0.21 0.50 -22.35
C LEU A 30 -1.60 0.79 -22.94
N ALA A 31 -2.51 1.36 -22.14
CA ALA A 31 -3.87 1.64 -22.57
C ALA A 31 -3.95 2.65 -23.73
N ARG A 32 -3.00 3.60 -23.80
CA ARG A 32 -2.92 4.63 -24.85
C ARG A 32 -2.02 4.26 -26.03
N THR A 33 -1.16 3.25 -25.90
CA THR A 33 -0.24 2.78 -26.97
C THR A 33 -0.50 1.32 -27.38
N ARG A 34 -1.77 0.96 -27.64
CA ARG A 34 -2.16 -0.45 -27.91
C ARG A 34 -1.44 -1.08 -29.11
N ASP A 35 -1.06 -0.27 -30.10
CA ASP A 35 -0.40 -0.72 -31.34
C ASP A 35 1.13 -0.74 -31.24
N ALA A 36 1.70 -0.51 -30.04
CA ALA A 36 3.14 -0.51 -29.86
C ALA A 36 3.73 -1.92 -29.95
N PHE A 37 4.84 -2.03 -30.66
CA PHE A 37 5.61 -3.25 -30.83
C PHE A 37 6.66 -3.42 -29.72
N THR A 38 7.34 -2.33 -29.35
CA THR A 38 8.31 -2.31 -28.25
C THR A 38 8.19 -1.05 -27.39
N TYR A 39 8.76 -1.13 -26.20
CA TYR A 39 8.77 -0.09 -25.18
C TYR A 39 10.18 0.19 -24.70
N GLN A 40 10.46 1.44 -24.37
CA GLN A 40 11.62 1.84 -23.58
C GLN A 40 11.13 2.61 -22.36
N VAL A 41 11.55 2.19 -21.18
CA VAL A 41 11.23 2.85 -19.91
C VAL A 41 12.51 3.31 -19.27
N THR A 42 12.61 4.61 -18.99
CA THR A 42 13.76 5.20 -18.32
C THR A 42 13.34 5.63 -16.92
N LEU A 43 14.03 5.10 -15.91
CA LEU A 43 13.83 5.44 -14.51
C LEU A 43 14.90 6.45 -14.10
N TYR A 44 14.50 7.45 -13.29
CA TYR A 44 15.35 8.56 -12.87
C TYR A 44 15.51 8.63 -11.35
N GLY A 45 16.54 9.33 -10.89
CA GLY A 45 16.74 9.72 -9.50
C GLY A 45 16.60 8.57 -8.50
N ALA A 46 15.85 8.81 -7.42
CA ALA A 46 15.65 7.86 -6.33
C ALA A 46 14.95 6.56 -6.79
N LEU A 47 14.03 6.68 -7.76
CA LEU A 47 13.33 5.54 -8.35
C LEU A 47 14.32 4.62 -9.08
N ALA A 48 15.28 5.17 -9.81
CA ALA A 48 16.33 4.38 -10.43
C ALA A 48 17.34 3.83 -9.43
N ALA A 49 17.73 4.61 -8.42
CA ALA A 49 18.74 4.21 -7.45
C ALA A 49 18.34 2.96 -6.65
N THR A 50 17.05 2.84 -6.31
CA THR A 50 16.58 1.74 -5.45
C THR A 50 15.59 0.80 -6.13
N GLY A 51 15.16 1.09 -7.37
CA GLY A 51 14.06 0.38 -8.00
C GLY A 51 14.28 -1.12 -8.20
N LYS A 52 15.51 -1.58 -8.40
CA LYS A 52 15.82 -3.03 -8.48
C LYS A 52 15.49 -3.76 -7.17
N GLY A 53 15.82 -3.16 -6.02
CA GLY A 53 15.48 -3.71 -4.71
C GLY A 53 13.97 -3.64 -4.43
N HIS A 54 13.29 -2.64 -5.00
CA HIS A 54 11.85 -2.47 -4.90
C HIS A 54 11.05 -3.18 -6.00
N LEU A 55 11.70 -4.00 -6.82
CA LEU A 55 11.07 -4.76 -7.91
C LEU A 55 10.34 -3.87 -8.93
N THR A 56 10.79 -2.62 -9.11
CA THR A 56 10.20 -1.64 -10.05
C THR A 56 10.23 -2.16 -11.47
N ASP A 57 11.33 -2.78 -11.87
CA ASP A 57 11.47 -3.41 -13.18
C ASP A 57 10.44 -4.52 -13.38
N LYS A 58 10.36 -5.48 -12.44
CA LYS A 58 9.38 -6.56 -12.52
C LYS A 58 7.96 -6.02 -12.65
N ALA A 59 7.61 -5.02 -11.84
CA ALA A 59 6.29 -4.40 -11.84
C ALA A 59 5.92 -3.77 -13.19
N ILE A 60 6.89 -3.18 -13.90
CA ILE A 60 6.69 -2.60 -15.24
C ILE A 60 6.66 -3.70 -16.30
N LEU A 61 7.58 -4.66 -16.23
CA LEU A 61 7.72 -5.74 -17.22
C LEU A 61 6.53 -6.70 -17.20
N GLU A 62 5.91 -6.95 -16.04
CA GLU A 62 4.68 -7.74 -15.93
C GLU A 62 3.52 -7.13 -16.73
N VAL A 63 3.53 -5.81 -16.94
CA VAL A 63 2.48 -5.09 -17.68
C VAL A 63 2.84 -4.96 -19.16
N LEU A 64 4.07 -4.52 -19.47
CA LEU A 64 4.48 -4.21 -20.85
C LEU A 64 5.04 -5.41 -21.62
N GLY A 65 5.43 -6.49 -20.92
CA GLY A 65 6.08 -7.67 -21.47
C GLY A 65 7.61 -7.53 -21.43
N SER A 66 8.29 -8.54 -20.91
CA SER A 66 9.75 -8.50 -20.70
C SER A 66 10.54 -8.60 -22.00
N GLU A 67 9.98 -9.27 -23.00
CA GLU A 67 10.54 -9.42 -24.34
C GLU A 67 10.36 -8.18 -25.22
N ARG A 68 9.49 -7.25 -24.82
CA ARG A 68 9.18 -6.03 -25.58
C ARG A 68 9.69 -4.75 -24.95
N THR A 69 10.25 -4.82 -23.75
CA THR A 69 10.52 -3.63 -22.93
C THR A 69 11.98 -3.56 -22.51
N GLU A 70 12.64 -2.47 -22.85
CA GLU A 70 13.96 -2.12 -22.33
C GLU A 70 13.83 -1.17 -21.13
N ILE A 71 14.52 -1.47 -20.03
CA ILE A 71 14.57 -0.59 -18.85
C ILE A 71 15.95 0.04 -18.73
N LEU A 72 15.98 1.37 -18.78
CA LEU A 72 17.16 2.20 -18.59
C LEU A 72 17.16 2.81 -17.18
N TRP A 73 18.29 2.69 -16.49
CA TRP A 73 18.46 3.16 -15.11
C TRP A 73 19.35 4.39 -15.08
N LYS A 74 18.83 5.52 -14.64
CA LYS A 74 19.56 6.80 -14.55
C LYS A 74 19.50 7.40 -13.14
N PRO A 75 20.18 6.78 -12.15
CA PRO A 75 20.13 7.24 -10.75
C PRO A 75 20.71 8.64 -10.55
N GLU A 76 21.65 9.06 -11.41
CA GLU A 76 22.32 10.37 -11.30
C GLU A 76 21.55 11.50 -11.99
N GLU A 77 20.52 11.19 -12.76
CA GLU A 77 19.69 12.19 -13.46
C GLU A 77 18.38 12.38 -12.68
N ASN A 78 18.09 13.63 -12.28
CA ASN A 78 16.82 13.98 -11.65
C ASN A 78 15.96 14.78 -12.63
N LEU A 79 14.66 14.45 -12.67
CA LEU A 79 13.68 15.23 -13.41
C LEU A 79 13.15 16.39 -12.54
N PRO A 80 12.64 17.48 -13.14
CA PRO A 80 12.39 18.74 -12.42
C PRO A 80 11.30 18.69 -11.34
N PHE A 81 10.25 17.88 -11.53
CA PHE A 81 9.07 17.91 -10.65
C PHE A 81 9.25 17.10 -9.37
N HIS A 82 9.76 15.87 -9.46
CA HIS A 82 9.92 14.97 -8.33
C HIS A 82 11.06 13.95 -8.57
N THR A 83 11.69 13.47 -7.49
CA THR A 83 12.85 12.56 -7.56
C THR A 83 12.52 11.17 -8.10
N ASN A 84 11.26 10.74 -7.99
CA ASN A 84 10.76 9.46 -8.52
C ASN A 84 10.17 9.62 -9.93
N GLY A 85 10.98 10.09 -10.87
CA GLY A 85 10.59 10.30 -12.25
C GLY A 85 10.74 9.05 -13.12
N MET A 86 9.83 8.87 -14.07
CA MET A 86 9.91 7.83 -15.09
C MET A 86 9.46 8.37 -16.45
N LYS A 87 10.14 7.90 -17.50
CA LYS A 87 9.83 8.23 -18.89
C LYS A 87 9.50 6.96 -19.65
N PHE A 88 8.33 6.92 -20.27
CA PHE A 88 7.88 5.84 -21.15
C PHE A 88 7.96 6.29 -22.60
N ILE A 89 8.41 5.40 -23.48
CA ILE A 89 8.43 5.60 -24.93
C ILE A 89 7.90 4.32 -25.58
N ALA A 90 6.96 4.46 -26.50
CA ALA A 90 6.42 3.37 -27.31
C ALA A 90 6.91 3.47 -28.76
N PHE A 91 7.21 2.32 -29.37
CA PHE A 91 7.67 2.25 -30.75
C PHE A 91 6.80 1.30 -31.59
N ASN A 92 6.60 1.63 -32.87
CA ASN A 92 5.96 0.73 -33.83
C ASN A 92 6.94 -0.35 -34.35
N SER A 93 6.49 -1.20 -35.28
CA SER A 93 7.32 -2.27 -35.85
C SER A 93 8.48 -1.76 -36.72
N GLN A 94 8.44 -0.50 -37.15
CA GLN A 94 9.52 0.19 -37.86
C GLN A 94 10.50 0.92 -36.91
N LYS A 95 10.33 0.78 -35.58
CA LYS A 95 11.07 1.50 -34.53
C LYS A 95 10.84 3.01 -34.51
N GLU A 96 9.74 3.48 -35.07
CA GLU A 96 9.34 4.89 -34.99
C GLU A 96 8.56 5.14 -33.70
N LYS A 97 8.80 6.30 -33.08
CA LYS A 97 8.16 6.67 -31.82
C LYS A 97 6.67 6.94 -32.05
N ILE A 98 5.81 6.21 -31.36
CA ILE A 98 4.36 6.41 -31.33
C ILE A 98 4.00 7.50 -30.34
N ASP A 99 4.53 7.37 -29.12
CA ASP A 99 4.18 8.24 -28.01
C ASP A 99 5.30 8.28 -26.96
N GLU A 100 5.29 9.33 -26.15
CA GLU A 100 6.23 9.58 -25.07
C GLU A 100 5.47 10.13 -23.85
N TRP A 101 5.81 9.62 -22.67
CA TRP A 101 5.25 10.12 -21.42
C TRP A 101 6.33 10.34 -20.39
N ILE A 102 6.25 11.45 -19.66
CA ILE A 102 6.96 11.63 -18.41
C ILE A 102 5.92 11.70 -17.31
N ILE A 103 6.13 10.92 -16.25
CA ILE A 103 5.24 10.87 -15.09
C ILE A 103 6.08 10.58 -13.84
N TYR A 104 5.54 10.92 -12.68
CA TYR A 104 6.24 10.79 -11.41
C TYR A 104 5.40 10.02 -10.39
N SER A 105 6.06 9.21 -9.57
CA SER A 105 5.42 8.51 -8.45
C SER A 105 5.63 9.27 -7.14
N VAL A 106 4.61 10.01 -6.71
CA VAL A 106 4.69 10.99 -5.61
C VAL A 106 4.31 10.43 -4.23
N GLY A 107 4.14 9.10 -4.11
CA GLY A 107 3.85 8.44 -2.84
C GLY A 107 2.42 7.90 -2.72
N GLY A 108 2.24 6.88 -1.87
CA GLY A 108 0.95 6.19 -1.70
C GLY A 108 0.38 5.59 -2.99
N GLY A 109 1.22 5.33 -4.00
CA GLY A 109 0.82 4.85 -5.33
C GLY A 109 0.17 5.90 -6.23
N LYS A 110 0.24 7.20 -5.90
CA LYS A 110 -0.28 8.30 -6.76
C LYS A 110 0.74 8.64 -7.85
N LEU A 111 0.23 8.93 -9.05
CA LEU A 111 0.98 9.48 -10.17
C LEU A 111 0.67 10.98 -10.32
N ALA A 112 1.67 11.76 -10.70
CA ALA A 112 1.52 13.17 -11.05
C ALA A 112 2.61 13.66 -12.00
N ASP A 113 2.33 14.75 -12.68
CA ASP A 113 3.22 15.57 -13.51
C ASP A 113 2.99 17.07 -13.21
N GLU A 114 3.65 17.96 -13.95
CA GLU A 114 3.56 19.41 -13.76
C GLU A 114 2.15 19.97 -14.02
N ASN A 115 1.29 19.23 -14.73
CA ASN A 115 -0.07 19.64 -15.07
C ASN A 115 -1.13 18.97 -14.18
N THR A 116 -0.73 18.04 -13.33
CA THR A 116 -1.65 17.27 -12.50
C THR A 116 -2.22 18.16 -11.39
N VAL A 117 -3.48 18.55 -11.55
CA VAL A 117 -4.25 19.22 -10.50
C VAL A 117 -4.95 18.14 -9.67
N PHE A 118 -4.49 17.92 -8.45
CA PHE A 118 -5.16 17.01 -7.53
C PHE A 118 -6.47 17.63 -7.02
N SER A 119 -7.59 17.16 -7.58
CA SER A 119 -8.92 17.36 -7.01
C SER A 119 -9.05 16.55 -5.73
N HIS A 120 -9.11 17.23 -4.58
CA HIS A 120 -9.42 16.60 -3.31
C HIS A 120 -10.91 16.78 -3.03
N GLU A 121 -11.69 15.74 -3.29
CA GLU A 121 -13.09 15.72 -2.87
C GLU A 121 -13.12 15.40 -1.38
N HIS A 122 -13.35 16.43 -0.57
CA HIS A 122 -13.43 16.29 0.88
C HIS A 122 -14.87 15.93 1.27
N ILE A 123 -15.09 14.67 1.63
CA ILE A 123 -16.41 14.15 2.03
C ILE A 123 -16.65 14.28 3.53
N TYR A 124 -15.58 14.26 4.34
CA TYR A 124 -15.67 14.45 5.79
C TYR A 124 -15.54 15.93 6.18
N PRO A 125 -16.49 16.50 6.93
CA PRO A 125 -16.47 17.90 7.33
C PRO A 125 -15.48 18.19 8.46
N HIS A 126 -15.30 17.26 9.39
CA HIS A 126 -14.36 17.39 10.52
C HIS A 126 -12.94 17.00 10.09
N LYS A 127 -11.93 17.60 10.73
CA LYS A 127 -10.52 17.45 10.35
C LYS A 127 -9.66 16.76 11.40
N ASN A 128 -10.12 16.67 12.65
CA ASN A 128 -9.39 16.03 13.73
C ASN A 128 -10.31 15.13 14.57
N ILE A 129 -9.70 14.25 15.37
CA ILE A 129 -10.45 13.28 16.18
C ILE A 129 -11.28 13.97 17.27
N SER A 130 -10.83 15.11 17.81
CA SER A 130 -11.60 15.84 18.82
C SER A 130 -12.94 16.34 18.26
N GLU A 131 -12.93 16.97 17.08
CA GLU A 131 -14.15 17.41 16.39
C GLU A 131 -15.09 16.24 16.07
N ILE A 132 -14.53 15.10 15.64
CA ILE A 132 -15.32 13.91 15.35
C ILE A 132 -15.91 13.33 16.64
N LEU A 133 -15.14 13.31 17.72
CA LEU A 133 -15.57 12.79 19.02
C LEU A 133 -16.75 13.61 19.56
N ASP A 134 -16.64 14.95 19.55
CA ASP A 134 -17.73 15.84 19.93
C ASP A 134 -19.00 15.56 19.09
N TYR A 135 -18.84 15.39 17.78
CA TYR A 135 -19.94 15.10 16.86
C TYR A 135 -20.66 13.77 17.16
N ILE A 136 -19.92 12.70 17.41
CA ILE A 136 -20.50 11.37 17.66
C ILE A 136 -21.10 11.26 19.06
N GLU A 137 -20.50 11.91 20.07
CA GLU A 137 -21.02 11.94 21.44
C GLU A 137 -22.37 12.66 21.52
N GLU A 138 -22.52 13.79 20.84
CA GLU A 138 -23.79 14.52 20.74
C GLU A 138 -24.93 13.68 20.14
N ARG A 139 -24.60 12.69 19.30
CA ARG A 139 -25.55 11.86 18.54
C ARG A 139 -25.69 10.44 19.06
N GLY A 140 -24.91 10.05 20.06
CA GLY A 140 -24.85 8.66 20.54
C GLY A 140 -24.35 7.67 19.48
N MET A 141 -23.45 8.13 18.61
CA MET A 141 -22.87 7.35 17.51
C MET A 141 -21.47 6.83 17.88
N THR A 142 -20.97 5.91 17.08
CA THR A 142 -19.60 5.41 17.10
C THR A 142 -18.83 5.84 15.84
N PHE A 143 -17.51 5.68 15.84
CA PHE A 143 -16.66 6.09 14.70
C PHE A 143 -17.03 5.41 13.38
N TRP A 144 -17.40 4.13 13.37
CA TRP A 144 -17.77 3.44 12.12
C TRP A 144 -19.13 3.92 11.59
N GLU A 145 -20.04 4.36 12.46
CA GLU A 145 -21.32 4.97 12.05
C GLU A 145 -21.08 6.36 11.47
N TYR A 146 -20.11 7.11 12.00
CA TYR A 146 -19.65 8.36 11.38
C TYR A 146 -19.10 8.11 9.97
N VAL A 147 -18.30 7.07 9.76
CA VAL A 147 -17.86 6.68 8.41
C VAL A 147 -19.04 6.35 7.50
N GLN A 148 -20.04 5.63 8.00
CA GLN A 148 -21.25 5.30 7.25
C GLN A 148 -22.03 6.52 6.77
N GLU A 149 -22.01 7.61 7.55
CA GLU A 149 -22.75 8.83 7.23
C GLU A 149 -22.16 9.58 6.02
N TYR A 150 -20.84 9.55 5.85
CA TYR A 150 -20.14 10.35 4.84
C TYR A 150 -19.61 9.55 3.64
N GLU A 151 -19.33 8.25 3.79
CA GLU A 151 -18.91 7.41 2.66
C GLU A 151 -20.08 6.92 1.82
N ASP A 152 -19.79 6.63 0.55
CA ASP A 152 -20.72 5.96 -0.34
C ASP A 152 -21.11 4.56 0.18
N LYS A 153 -22.31 4.10 -0.21
CA LYS A 153 -22.88 2.82 0.25
C LYS A 153 -22.03 1.60 -0.10
N ASP A 154 -21.18 1.68 -1.12
CA ASP A 154 -20.26 0.61 -1.55
C ASP A 154 -19.05 0.45 -0.60
N ILE A 155 -18.89 1.32 0.40
CA ILE A 155 -17.77 1.26 1.35
C ILE A 155 -17.68 -0.09 2.06
N TRP A 156 -18.80 -0.73 2.37
CA TRP A 156 -18.80 -2.01 3.08
C TRP A 156 -18.31 -3.17 2.23
N ASP A 157 -18.71 -3.21 0.96
CA ASP A 157 -18.21 -4.19 -0.01
C ASP A 157 -16.71 -3.96 -0.27
N TYR A 158 -16.32 -2.69 -0.37
CA TYR A 158 -14.92 -2.30 -0.49
C TYR A 158 -14.08 -2.79 0.69
N LEU A 159 -14.50 -2.48 1.92
CA LEU A 159 -13.80 -2.90 3.14
C LEU A 159 -13.82 -4.42 3.34
N GLY A 160 -14.88 -5.11 2.89
CA GLY A 160 -14.92 -6.58 2.86
C GLY A 160 -13.83 -7.16 1.96
N ASN A 161 -13.63 -6.59 0.76
CA ASN A 161 -12.54 -6.99 -0.14
C ASN A 161 -11.15 -6.62 0.43
N ILE A 162 -11.02 -5.46 1.08
CA ILE A 162 -9.80 -5.09 1.82
C ILE A 162 -9.46 -6.14 2.87
N TRP A 163 -10.45 -6.52 3.69
CA TRP A 163 -10.27 -7.52 4.74
C TRP A 163 -9.82 -8.86 4.16
N GLU A 164 -10.43 -9.31 3.08
CA GLU A 164 -10.08 -10.59 2.47
C GLU A 164 -8.63 -10.62 1.97
N VAL A 165 -8.16 -9.56 1.31
CA VAL A 165 -6.75 -9.45 0.90
C VAL A 165 -5.82 -9.38 2.11
N MET A 166 -6.19 -8.65 3.15
CA MET A 166 -5.43 -8.58 4.41
C MET A 166 -5.29 -9.97 5.05
N ARG A 167 -6.40 -10.71 5.19
CA ARG A 167 -6.44 -12.08 5.71
C ARG A 167 -5.53 -13.00 4.88
N GLN A 168 -5.69 -12.98 3.57
CA GLN A 168 -4.89 -13.81 2.66
C GLN A 168 -3.40 -13.49 2.76
N SER A 169 -3.02 -12.21 2.88
CA SER A 169 -1.60 -11.83 3.01
C SER A 169 -0.93 -12.36 4.28
N VAL A 170 -1.69 -12.52 5.38
CA VAL A 170 -1.20 -13.17 6.61
C VAL A 170 -0.99 -14.66 6.35
N GLU A 171 -1.99 -15.34 5.78
CA GLU A 171 -1.96 -16.78 5.51
C GLU A 171 -0.85 -17.17 4.52
N ASP A 172 -0.73 -16.42 3.43
CA ASP A 172 0.33 -16.59 2.44
C ASP A 172 1.69 -16.41 3.08
N GLY A 173 1.90 -15.30 3.81
CA GLY A 173 3.16 -15.02 4.50
C GLY A 173 3.55 -16.07 5.55
N LEU A 174 2.57 -16.71 6.20
CA LEU A 174 2.81 -17.82 7.13
C LEU A 174 3.19 -19.13 6.42
N SER A 175 2.82 -19.29 5.16
CA SER A 175 3.10 -20.48 4.35
C SER A 175 4.39 -20.37 3.51
N GLU A 176 4.80 -19.14 3.19
CA GLU A 176 5.98 -18.85 2.38
C GLU A 176 7.30 -19.20 3.09
N GLN A 177 8.23 -19.82 2.35
CA GLN A 177 9.57 -20.16 2.81
C GLN A 177 10.64 -19.64 1.85
N GLY A 178 11.90 -19.73 2.26
CA GLY A 178 13.05 -19.34 1.45
C GLY A 178 13.61 -17.97 1.81
N VAL A 179 14.34 -17.37 0.87
CA VAL A 179 15.10 -16.13 1.06
C VAL A 179 14.40 -15.00 0.33
N LEU A 180 14.25 -13.85 1.00
CA LEU A 180 13.67 -12.66 0.40
C LEU A 180 14.56 -12.11 -0.74
N PRO A 181 13.96 -11.55 -1.81
CA PRO A 181 14.70 -10.91 -2.88
C PRO A 181 15.44 -9.65 -2.38
N GLY A 182 16.31 -9.07 -3.21
CA GLY A 182 16.99 -7.80 -2.90
C GLY A 182 18.45 -7.93 -2.42
N GLY A 183 19.03 -9.13 -2.42
CA GLY A 183 20.48 -9.33 -2.25
C GLY A 183 21.00 -9.30 -0.81
N LEU A 184 20.15 -9.06 0.17
CA LEU A 184 20.51 -9.09 1.61
C LEU A 184 20.56 -10.51 2.20
N CYS A 185 20.19 -11.53 1.42
CA CYS A 185 20.13 -12.93 1.86
C CYS A 185 19.30 -13.14 3.13
N LEU A 186 18.20 -12.36 3.29
CA LEU A 186 17.36 -12.41 4.49
C LEU A 186 16.36 -13.57 4.40
N PRO A 187 16.45 -14.59 5.28
CA PRO A 187 15.50 -15.70 5.26
C PRO A 187 14.14 -15.28 5.83
N ARG A 188 13.07 -15.85 5.26
CA ARG A 188 11.72 -15.78 5.82
C ARG A 188 11.66 -16.54 7.13
N LYS A 189 11.03 -15.95 8.14
CA LYS A 189 10.95 -16.48 9.51
C LYS A 189 9.53 -16.51 10.05
N ALA A 190 8.54 -15.90 9.39
CA ALA A 190 7.17 -15.82 9.89
C ALA A 190 6.59 -17.18 10.30
N MET A 191 6.71 -18.21 9.45
CA MET A 191 6.28 -19.58 9.75
C MET A 191 6.90 -20.12 11.05
N GLN A 192 8.22 -19.96 11.23
CA GLN A 192 8.93 -20.47 12.41
C GLN A 192 8.49 -19.74 13.68
N TYR A 193 8.25 -18.43 13.57
CA TYR A 193 7.77 -17.62 14.69
C TYR A 193 6.34 -18.00 15.08
N HIS A 194 5.48 -18.29 14.09
CA HIS A 194 4.13 -18.76 14.32
C HIS A 194 4.09 -20.11 15.03
N ILE A 195 4.82 -21.12 14.53
CA ILE A 195 4.92 -22.45 15.15
C ILE A 195 5.44 -22.33 16.59
N ARG A 196 6.44 -21.46 16.83
CA ARG A 196 6.99 -21.22 18.16
C ARG A 196 5.99 -20.54 19.09
N ALA A 197 5.23 -19.57 18.57
CA ALA A 197 4.21 -18.85 19.34
C ALA A 197 3.13 -19.80 19.88
N LEU A 198 2.67 -20.77 19.07
CA LEU A 198 1.68 -21.78 19.49
C LEU A 198 2.16 -22.65 20.66
N SER A 199 3.48 -22.76 20.86
CA SER A 199 4.05 -23.52 21.98
C SER A 199 4.21 -22.68 23.26
N TYR A 200 3.88 -21.39 23.25
CA TYR A 200 4.01 -20.52 24.41
C TYR A 200 2.86 -20.65 25.41
N LYS A 201 3.13 -20.17 26.63
CA LYS A 201 2.12 -20.07 27.68
C LYS A 201 0.97 -19.15 27.23
N PRO A 202 -0.26 -19.36 27.71
CA PRO A 202 -1.42 -18.52 27.35
C PRO A 202 -1.20 -17.01 27.57
N SER A 203 -0.38 -16.62 28.55
CA SER A 203 -0.07 -15.20 28.81
C SER A 203 0.80 -14.52 27.74
N LEU A 204 1.46 -15.30 26.87
CA LEU A 204 2.38 -14.80 25.84
C LEU A 204 1.91 -15.13 24.42
N VAL A 205 1.06 -16.15 24.26
CA VAL A 205 0.64 -16.66 22.94
C VAL A 205 0.07 -15.56 22.05
N GLY A 206 -0.87 -14.75 22.54
CA GLY A 206 -1.52 -13.72 21.73
C GLY A 206 -0.54 -12.67 21.20
N ARG A 207 0.32 -12.14 22.07
CA ARG A 207 1.35 -11.17 21.66
C ARG A 207 2.32 -11.75 20.63
N SER A 208 2.73 -13.01 20.80
CA SER A 208 3.64 -13.68 19.88
C SER A 208 2.98 -14.04 18.55
N LEU A 209 1.68 -14.35 18.54
CA LEU A 209 0.91 -14.55 17.33
C LEU A 209 0.80 -13.27 16.51
N VAL A 210 0.44 -12.14 17.12
CA VAL A 210 0.40 -10.83 16.44
C VAL A 210 1.75 -10.48 15.83
N GLN A 211 2.86 -10.74 16.53
CA GLN A 211 4.21 -10.54 15.99
C GLN A 211 4.49 -11.43 14.77
N ALA A 212 4.09 -12.71 14.82
CA ALA A 212 4.26 -13.63 13.71
C ALA A 212 3.41 -13.23 12.50
N TYR A 213 2.18 -12.78 12.70
CA TYR A 213 1.30 -12.30 11.63
C TYR A 213 1.82 -11.00 10.99
N ALA A 214 2.32 -10.06 11.80
CA ALA A 214 2.89 -8.83 11.28
C ALA A 214 4.14 -9.10 10.45
N LEU A 215 4.98 -10.05 10.91
CA LEU A 215 6.15 -10.51 10.16
C LEU A 215 5.73 -11.23 8.86
N ALA A 216 4.69 -12.07 8.90
CA ALA A 216 4.17 -12.77 7.73
C ALA A 216 3.81 -11.80 6.60
N VAL A 217 3.01 -10.78 6.90
CA VAL A 217 2.60 -9.79 5.90
C VAL A 217 3.79 -8.95 5.44
N SER A 218 4.72 -8.61 6.34
CA SER A 218 5.93 -7.85 5.98
C SER A 218 6.85 -8.63 5.05
N GLU A 219 7.03 -9.93 5.29
CA GLU A 219 7.80 -10.84 4.43
C GLU A 219 7.09 -11.05 3.09
N HIS A 220 5.76 -11.26 3.09
CA HIS A 220 4.96 -11.37 1.87
C HIS A 220 5.05 -10.09 1.02
N ASN A 221 4.94 -8.91 1.64
CA ASN A 221 5.17 -7.62 0.99
C ASN A 221 6.59 -7.52 0.40
N ALA A 222 7.62 -7.84 1.18
CA ALA A 222 9.01 -7.82 0.73
C ALA A 222 9.27 -8.78 -0.45
N GLY A 223 8.50 -9.87 -0.53
CA GLY A 223 8.52 -10.82 -1.64
C GLY A 223 7.81 -10.37 -2.91
N GLY A 224 7.12 -9.22 -2.91
CA GLY A 224 6.30 -8.77 -4.04
C GLY A 224 4.85 -9.26 -4.02
N GLY A 225 4.42 -9.84 -2.88
CA GLY A 225 3.08 -10.38 -2.68
C GLY A 225 1.98 -9.32 -2.74
N LYS A 226 0.73 -9.77 -2.88
CA LYS A 226 -0.44 -8.89 -2.92
C LYS A 226 -0.83 -8.48 -1.51
N ILE A 227 -0.87 -7.18 -1.25
CA ILE A 227 -1.13 -6.61 0.08
C ILE A 227 -2.13 -5.45 -0.01
N VAL A 228 -2.54 -4.96 1.16
CA VAL A 228 -3.27 -3.69 1.30
C VAL A 228 -2.39 -2.67 2.00
N THR A 229 -2.34 -1.44 1.49
CA THR A 229 -1.67 -0.34 2.18
C THR A 229 -2.36 0.01 3.50
N ALA A 230 -1.60 0.22 4.57
CA ALA A 230 -2.16 0.60 5.88
C ALA A 230 -1.17 1.45 6.71
N PRO A 231 -0.96 2.74 6.41
CA PRO A 231 -1.41 3.47 5.22
C PRO A 231 -0.45 3.33 4.02
N THR A 232 0.70 2.66 4.17
CA THR A 232 1.66 2.38 3.08
C THR A 232 1.92 0.87 2.95
N CYS A 233 2.66 0.46 1.90
CA CYS A 233 3.15 -0.92 1.80
C CYS A 233 4.14 -1.26 2.93
N GLY A 234 4.98 -0.31 3.35
CA GLY A 234 6.01 -0.53 4.38
C GLY A 234 5.43 -0.84 5.75
N SER A 235 4.23 -0.32 6.05
CA SER A 235 3.51 -0.55 7.31
C SER A 235 2.37 -1.56 7.18
N SER A 236 2.23 -2.24 6.04
CA SER A 236 1.07 -3.07 5.72
C SER A 236 0.85 -4.24 6.66
N GLY A 237 1.84 -4.66 7.45
CA GLY A 237 1.73 -5.78 8.37
C GLY A 237 1.06 -5.47 9.71
N VAL A 238 1.00 -4.20 10.14
CA VAL A 238 0.55 -3.85 11.51
C VAL A 238 -0.94 -4.11 11.71
N LEU A 239 -1.77 -3.44 10.91
CA LEU A 239 -3.23 -3.54 11.02
C LEU A 239 -3.79 -4.95 10.76
N PRO A 240 -3.42 -5.67 9.67
CA PRO A 240 -3.94 -7.00 9.44
C PRO A 240 -3.51 -8.00 10.51
N ALA A 241 -2.34 -7.85 11.12
CA ALA A 241 -1.91 -8.75 12.18
C ALA A 241 -2.82 -8.67 13.42
N VAL A 242 -3.20 -7.45 13.81
CA VAL A 242 -4.12 -7.22 14.93
C VAL A 242 -5.52 -7.73 14.59
N LEU A 243 -6.06 -7.35 13.42
CA LEU A 243 -7.40 -7.76 13.01
C LEU A 243 -7.53 -9.27 12.77
N TYR A 244 -6.50 -9.90 12.22
CA TYR A 244 -6.43 -11.36 12.06
C TYR A 244 -6.42 -12.05 13.41
N HIS A 245 -5.65 -11.57 14.39
CA HIS A 245 -5.70 -12.12 15.73
C HIS A 245 -7.10 -12.02 16.35
N LEU A 246 -7.75 -10.84 16.28
CA LEU A 246 -9.11 -10.64 16.80
C LEU A 246 -10.13 -11.54 16.10
N ASN A 247 -10.02 -11.73 14.79
CA ASN A 247 -10.94 -12.55 14.01
C ASN A 247 -10.74 -14.06 14.24
N HIS A 248 -9.49 -14.55 14.17
CA HIS A 248 -9.18 -15.98 14.23
C HIS A 248 -9.14 -16.51 15.67
N GLU A 249 -8.48 -15.80 16.58
CA GLU A 249 -8.25 -16.28 17.94
C GLU A 249 -9.39 -15.86 18.88
N ASP A 250 -9.77 -14.58 18.84
CA ASP A 250 -10.82 -14.03 19.72
C ASP A 250 -12.23 -14.15 19.13
N ARG A 251 -12.37 -14.70 17.92
CA ARG A 251 -13.63 -15.03 17.24
C ARG A 251 -14.55 -13.84 16.99
N PHE A 252 -14.00 -12.65 16.81
CA PHE A 252 -14.78 -11.50 16.34
C PHE A 252 -15.33 -11.77 14.94
N SER A 253 -16.60 -11.42 14.71
CA SER A 253 -17.25 -11.63 13.41
C SER A 253 -16.62 -10.74 12.32
N THR A 254 -16.66 -11.20 11.07
CA THR A 254 -16.20 -10.41 9.91
C THR A 254 -16.84 -9.01 9.86
N LYS A 255 -18.10 -8.89 10.28
CA LYS A 255 -18.80 -7.60 10.36
C LYS A 255 -18.12 -6.63 11.34
N GLN A 256 -17.72 -7.13 12.51
CA GLN A 256 -16.99 -6.32 13.50
C GLN A 256 -15.62 -5.91 12.99
N ILE A 257 -14.92 -6.79 12.26
CA ILE A 257 -13.63 -6.47 11.65
C ILE A 257 -13.78 -5.37 10.58
N ILE A 258 -14.84 -5.42 9.77
CA ILE A 258 -15.13 -4.38 8.78
C ILE A 258 -15.44 -3.03 9.45
N TRP A 259 -16.18 -3.02 10.56
CA TRP A 259 -16.39 -1.80 11.36
C TRP A 259 -15.09 -1.27 11.97
N ALA A 260 -14.24 -2.16 12.50
CA ALA A 260 -12.92 -1.81 13.00
C ALA A 260 -12.02 -1.22 11.90
N LEU A 261 -12.08 -1.75 10.67
CA LEU A 261 -11.40 -1.20 9.50
C LEU A 261 -11.90 0.20 9.13
N ALA A 262 -13.21 0.46 9.23
CA ALA A 262 -13.76 1.80 9.01
C ALA A 262 -13.17 2.80 10.02
N THR A 263 -13.16 2.44 11.32
CA THR A 263 -12.56 3.25 12.37
C THR A 263 -11.05 3.47 12.14
N ALA A 264 -10.29 2.41 11.84
CA ALA A 264 -8.87 2.51 11.48
C ALA A 264 -8.64 3.46 10.31
N GLY A 265 -9.44 3.33 9.24
CA GLY A 265 -9.37 4.19 8.06
C GLY A 265 -9.56 5.65 8.41
N LEU A 266 -10.52 5.96 9.29
CA LEU A 266 -10.78 7.32 9.75
C LEU A 266 -9.58 7.93 10.50
N PHE A 267 -8.96 7.19 11.41
CA PHE A 267 -7.77 7.66 12.13
C PHE A 267 -6.57 7.86 11.19
N GLY A 268 -6.35 6.94 10.24
CA GLY A 268 -5.32 7.11 9.22
C GLY A 268 -5.57 8.33 8.32
N ASN A 269 -6.85 8.63 8.05
CA ASN A 269 -7.27 9.77 7.25
C ASN A 269 -7.04 11.11 7.98
N VAL A 270 -7.32 11.17 9.28
CA VAL A 270 -6.99 12.35 10.10
C VAL A 270 -5.49 12.63 10.09
N VAL A 271 -4.65 11.59 10.23
CA VAL A 271 -3.20 11.78 10.16
C VAL A 271 -2.79 12.29 8.78
N LYS A 272 -3.32 11.71 7.70
CA LYS A 272 -3.03 12.13 6.31
C LYS A 272 -3.52 13.55 5.98
N GLU A 273 -4.64 13.99 6.53
CA GLU A 273 -5.16 15.35 6.32
C GLU A 273 -4.25 16.40 6.97
N ASN A 274 -3.75 16.12 8.17
CA ASN A 274 -3.02 17.09 8.98
C ASN A 274 -1.49 16.96 8.89
N ALA A 275 -0.99 15.86 8.31
CA ALA A 275 0.42 15.57 8.18
C ALA A 275 0.69 14.68 6.96
N SER A 276 1.96 14.54 6.60
CA SER A 276 2.35 13.56 5.60
C SER A 276 2.34 12.15 6.18
N ILE A 277 1.88 11.19 5.38
CA ILE A 277 2.07 9.74 5.62
C ILE A 277 3.23 9.17 4.79
N SER A 278 4.03 10.03 4.16
CA SER A 278 5.22 9.64 3.41
C SER A 278 6.39 9.47 4.35
N GLY A 279 6.95 8.26 4.41
CA GLY A 279 8.19 8.01 5.15
C GLY A 279 9.37 8.86 4.67
N ALA A 280 9.33 9.33 3.41
CA ALA A 280 10.35 10.24 2.87
C ALA A 280 10.27 11.66 3.46
N GLU A 281 9.10 12.09 3.95
CA GLU A 281 8.88 13.46 4.44
C GLU A 281 8.91 13.55 5.96
N VAL A 282 8.36 12.55 6.65
CA VAL A 282 8.23 12.55 8.12
C VAL A 282 8.82 11.31 8.80
N GLY A 283 9.50 10.44 8.05
CA GLY A 283 10.10 9.21 8.59
C GLY A 283 9.09 8.11 8.94
N CYS A 284 9.58 7.03 9.54
CA CYS A 284 8.81 5.82 9.85
C CYS A 284 7.60 6.09 10.78
N GLN A 285 7.61 7.16 11.57
CA GLN A 285 6.47 7.56 12.39
C GLN A 285 5.22 7.91 11.56
N GLY A 286 5.37 8.44 10.34
CA GLY A 286 4.25 8.74 9.45
C GLY A 286 3.64 7.50 8.79
N GLU A 287 4.37 6.39 8.76
CA GLU A 287 3.90 5.12 8.18
C GLU A 287 3.53 4.12 9.27
N VAL A 288 4.54 3.55 9.96
CA VAL A 288 4.35 2.53 10.99
C VAL A 288 3.70 3.13 12.24
N GLY A 289 4.05 4.36 12.63
CA GLY A 289 3.40 5.04 13.75
C GLY A 289 1.91 5.26 13.50
N THR A 290 1.57 5.72 12.29
CA THR A 290 0.17 5.84 11.84
C THR A 290 -0.53 4.48 11.83
N ALA A 291 0.09 3.43 11.29
CA ALA A 291 -0.47 2.09 11.28
C ALA A 291 -0.75 1.55 12.70
N CYS A 292 0.15 1.82 13.66
CA CYS A 292 -0.07 1.50 15.07
C CYS A 292 -1.25 2.28 15.65
N SER A 293 -1.39 3.58 15.34
CA SER A 293 -2.53 4.38 15.78
C SER A 293 -3.85 3.88 15.18
N MET A 294 -3.84 3.50 13.90
CA MET A 294 -5.00 2.92 13.23
C MET A 294 -5.41 1.59 13.89
N ALA A 295 -4.44 0.73 14.17
CA ALA A 295 -4.68 -0.58 14.79
C ALA A 295 -5.12 -0.47 16.26
N ALA A 296 -4.70 0.57 16.99
CA ALA A 296 -5.15 0.82 18.35
C ALA A 296 -6.56 1.41 18.42
N ALA A 297 -7.00 2.13 17.38
CA ALA A 297 -8.34 2.68 17.29
C ALA A 297 -9.40 1.66 16.81
N ALA A 298 -8.96 0.67 16.04
CA ALA A 298 -9.76 -0.45 15.52
C ALA A 298 -10.25 -1.38 16.63
#